data_AF-A0A3L5TUM1-F1
#
_entry.id   AF-A0A3L5TUM1-F1
#
_cell.length_a   1.000
_cell.length_b   1.000
_cell.length_c   1.000
_cell.angle_alpha   90.00
_cell.angle_beta   90.00
_cell.angle_gamma   90.00
#
_symmetry.space_group_name_H-M   'P 1'
#
loop_
_entity.id
_entity.type
_entity.pdbx_description
1 polymer ?
#
loop_
_entity_poly.entity_id
_entity_poly.type
_entity_poly.pdbx_seq_one_letter_code
_entity_poly.pdbx_strand_id
1 'polypeptide(L)'
;MVVIDPYLAHFRRNLLDFFNNSMLSSCRFNQNHPEDQYCPIFILNDIVNLTGSNYEEMAISGGVIEIQIQWNCNLDLSESDCVPKYIFRRLDSSDYKISKGYNFRYAKYYKENDKEYRTLFKAFGIKFILSVTGEAGKFNLEPFLINVGSGLAILGMATVICDIVVLYFLKARNLYKDKKYLQVVGDDAYKQLDDQNEEDKSE
;
A
#
# COMPACT_ATOMS: atom_id res chain seq x y z
N MET A 1 3.68 -20.01 3.68
CA MET A 1 4.37 -18.75 3.35
C MET A 1 4.42 -17.91 4.61
N VAL A 2 5.60 -17.41 4.99
CA VAL A 2 5.81 -16.62 6.22
C VAL A 2 6.09 -15.18 5.81
N VAL A 3 5.41 -14.22 6.44
CA VAL A 3 5.73 -12.79 6.33
C VAL A 3 6.45 -12.37 7.60
N ILE A 4 7.55 -11.65 7.42
CA ILE A 4 8.42 -11.18 8.49
C ILE A 4 8.48 -9.67 8.35
N ASP A 5 8.06 -8.96 9.39
CA ASP A 5 8.45 -7.56 9.57
C ASP A 5 9.70 -7.52 10.46
N PRO A 6 10.90 -7.27 9.89
CA PRO A 6 12.13 -7.26 10.65
C PRO A 6 12.26 -6.03 11.57
N TYR A 7 11.55 -4.93 11.29
CA TYR A 7 11.58 -3.73 12.13
C TYR A 7 10.73 -3.89 13.37
N LEU A 8 9.59 -4.60 13.25
CA LEU A 8 8.66 -4.83 14.35
C LEU A 8 8.78 -6.24 14.96
N ALA A 9 9.73 -7.06 14.47
CA ALA A 9 9.97 -8.44 14.87
C ALA A 9 8.70 -9.32 14.87
N HIS A 10 7.81 -9.07 13.90
CA HIS A 10 6.51 -9.73 13.80
C HIS A 10 6.53 -10.81 12.71
N PHE A 11 6.02 -11.99 13.03
CA PHE A 11 6.05 -13.17 12.14
C PHE A 11 4.64 -13.72 11.95
N ARG A 12 4.15 -13.76 10.72
CA ARG A 12 2.85 -14.37 10.40
C ARG A 12 2.94 -15.42 9.30
N ARG A 13 2.03 -16.39 9.36
CA ARG A 13 1.90 -17.46 8.38
C ARG A 13 0.54 -17.37 7.72
N ASN A 14 0.46 -17.77 6.46
CA ASN A 14 -0.81 -17.90 5.73
C ASN A 14 -1.66 -19.10 6.17
N LEU A 15 -1.27 -19.79 7.25
CA LEU A 15 -2.07 -20.79 7.93
C LEU A 15 -2.51 -20.18 9.26
N LEU A 16 -3.75 -19.73 9.31
CA LEU A 16 -4.32 -19.07 10.48
C LEU A 16 -4.58 -20.08 11.61
N ASP A 17 -4.46 -19.62 12.86
CA ASP A 17 -4.47 -20.49 14.04
C ASP A 17 -5.80 -21.24 14.27
N PHE A 18 -6.89 -20.80 13.63
CA PHE A 18 -8.19 -21.49 13.70
C PHE A 18 -8.30 -22.70 12.78
N PHE A 19 -7.35 -22.92 11.85
CA PHE A 19 -7.40 -24.07 10.95
C PHE A 19 -6.94 -25.35 11.65
N ASN A 20 -7.85 -26.32 11.75
CA ASN A 20 -7.54 -27.68 12.16
C ASN A 20 -7.07 -28.53 10.97
N ASN A 21 -6.30 -29.60 11.22
CA ASN A 21 -5.82 -30.53 10.18
C ASN A 21 -6.97 -31.11 9.33
N SER A 22 -8.11 -31.42 9.95
CA SER A 22 -9.30 -31.89 9.23
C SER A 22 -9.85 -30.83 8.28
N MET A 23 -9.92 -29.57 8.73
CA MET A 23 -10.42 -28.46 7.92
C MET A 23 -9.47 -28.15 6.76
N LEU A 24 -8.16 -28.17 7.01
CA LEU A 24 -7.14 -28.01 5.99
C LEU A 24 -7.25 -29.07 4.88
N SER A 25 -7.60 -30.31 5.21
CA SER A 25 -7.69 -31.38 4.21
C SER A 25 -8.86 -31.16 3.22
N SER A 26 -9.97 -30.60 3.70
CA SER A 26 -11.20 -30.41 2.93
C SER A 26 -11.39 -29.00 2.39
N CYS A 27 -10.76 -27.98 2.97
CA CYS A 27 -10.97 -26.60 2.55
C CYS A 27 -10.49 -26.37 1.11
N ARG A 28 -11.20 -25.49 0.41
CA ARG A 28 -10.82 -25.01 -0.92
C ARG A 28 -11.05 -23.52 -0.92
N PHE A 29 -10.09 -22.77 -1.46
CA PHE A 29 -10.18 -21.32 -1.51
C PHE A 29 -11.47 -20.87 -2.20
N ASN A 30 -12.23 -20.00 -1.54
CA ASN A 30 -13.40 -19.36 -2.10
C ASN A 30 -13.48 -17.92 -1.64
N GLN A 31 -13.35 -16.97 -2.57
CA GLN A 31 -13.33 -15.54 -2.29
C GLN A 31 -14.62 -15.02 -1.62
N ASN A 32 -15.76 -15.68 -1.85
CA ASN A 32 -17.06 -15.23 -1.36
C ASN A 32 -17.46 -15.89 -0.03
N HIS A 33 -16.66 -16.82 0.48
CA HIS A 33 -17.00 -17.58 1.68
C HIS A 33 -16.23 -17.05 2.91
N PRO A 34 -16.88 -16.88 4.08
CA PRO A 34 -16.27 -16.24 5.25
C PRO A 34 -14.97 -16.89 5.75
N GLU A 35 -14.90 -18.22 5.76
CA GLU A 35 -13.72 -18.96 6.25
C GLU A 35 -12.78 -19.40 5.11
N ASP A 36 -13.33 -20.04 4.08
CA ASP A 36 -12.58 -20.51 2.90
C ASP A 36 -11.84 -19.41 2.11
N GLN A 37 -12.18 -18.13 2.26
CA GLN A 37 -11.37 -17.03 1.68
C GLN A 37 -9.93 -17.01 2.22
N TYR A 38 -9.66 -17.65 3.36
CA TYR A 38 -8.33 -17.76 3.94
C TYR A 38 -7.64 -19.09 3.66
N CYS A 39 -8.33 -20.05 3.05
CA CYS A 39 -7.80 -21.38 2.77
C CYS A 39 -6.65 -21.29 1.75
N PRO A 40 -5.45 -21.83 2.04
CA PRO A 40 -4.29 -21.77 1.15
C PRO A 40 -4.28 -22.86 0.06
N ILE A 41 -5.39 -23.60 -0.12
CA ILE A 41 -5.51 -24.68 -1.10
C ILE A 41 -6.39 -24.19 -2.25
N PHE A 42 -5.79 -24.09 -3.42
CA PHE A 42 -6.42 -23.52 -4.60
C PHE A 42 -6.65 -24.58 -5.67
N ILE A 43 -7.79 -24.50 -6.36
CA ILE A 43 -8.06 -25.28 -7.56
C ILE A 43 -7.56 -24.47 -8.76
N LEU A 44 -6.81 -25.10 -9.66
CA LEU A 44 -6.20 -24.41 -10.81
C LEU A 44 -7.27 -23.73 -11.70
N ASN A 45 -8.38 -24.42 -11.95
CA ASN A 45 -9.49 -23.87 -12.72
C ASN A 45 -10.05 -22.58 -12.08
N ASP A 46 -10.22 -22.57 -10.76
CA ASP A 46 -10.76 -21.42 -10.03
C ASP A 46 -9.79 -20.24 -10.08
N ILE A 47 -8.49 -20.50 -9.93
CA ILE A 47 -7.46 -19.46 -10.10
C ILE A 47 -7.59 -18.79 -11.47
N VAL A 48 -7.68 -19.58 -12.56
CA VAL A 48 -7.76 -19.03 -13.91
C VAL A 48 -9.07 -18.28 -14.11
N ASN A 49 -10.19 -18.81 -13.64
CA ASN A 49 -11.50 -18.17 -13.75
C ASN A 49 -11.57 -16.84 -12.98
N LEU A 50 -10.91 -16.74 -11.81
CA LEU A 50 -10.82 -15.50 -11.04
C LEU A 50 -10.03 -14.40 -11.76
N THR A 51 -9.17 -14.75 -12.72
CA THR A 51 -8.52 -13.76 -13.62
C THR A 51 -9.40 -13.33 -14.80
N GLY A 52 -10.61 -13.91 -14.95
CA GLY A 52 -11.48 -13.72 -16.10
C GLY A 52 -11.04 -14.49 -17.36
N SER A 53 -10.10 -15.43 -17.22
CA SER A 53 -9.61 -16.25 -18.35
C SER A 53 -10.26 -17.63 -18.36
N ASN A 54 -10.24 -18.31 -19.51
CA ASN A 54 -10.68 -19.70 -19.65
C ASN A 54 -9.50 -20.68 -19.41
N TYR A 55 -9.70 -21.66 -18.52
CA TYR A 55 -8.68 -22.65 -18.19
C TYR A 55 -8.26 -23.54 -19.36
N GLU A 56 -9.21 -24.02 -20.17
CA GLU A 56 -8.94 -24.95 -21.28
C GLU A 56 -8.09 -24.29 -22.36
N GLU A 57 -8.42 -23.04 -22.72
CA GLU A 57 -7.63 -22.26 -23.68
C GLU A 57 -6.23 -21.95 -23.17
N MET A 58 -6.12 -21.61 -21.88
CA MET A 58 -4.83 -21.31 -21.25
C MET A 58 -3.97 -22.57 -21.05
N ALA A 59 -4.58 -23.74 -20.86
CA ALA A 59 -3.84 -25.01 -20.77
C ALA A 59 -3.17 -25.38 -22.10
N ILE A 60 -3.80 -25.04 -23.24
CA ILE A 60 -3.26 -25.31 -24.58
C ILE A 60 -2.19 -24.27 -24.95
N SER A 61 -2.48 -22.98 -24.77
CA SER A 61 -1.58 -21.89 -25.18
C SER A 61 -0.48 -21.58 -24.17
N GLY A 62 -0.68 -21.96 -22.91
CA GLY A 62 0.13 -21.52 -21.78
C GLY A 62 -0.21 -20.09 -21.36
N GLY A 63 0.25 -19.69 -20.18
CA GLY A 63 0.01 -18.34 -19.65
C GLY A 63 0.84 -18.06 -18.40
N VAL A 64 0.79 -16.82 -17.93
CA VAL A 64 1.46 -16.42 -16.68
C VAL A 64 0.43 -15.80 -15.75
N ILE A 65 0.26 -16.40 -14.58
CA ILE A 65 -0.67 -15.92 -13.55
C ILE A 65 0.14 -15.49 -12.33
N GLU A 66 -0.13 -14.29 -11.84
CA GLU A 66 0.29 -13.83 -10.53
C GLU A 66 -0.74 -14.22 -9.48
N ILE A 67 -0.27 -14.86 -8.42
CA ILE A 67 -1.00 -15.06 -7.17
C ILE A 67 -0.42 -14.08 -6.16
N GLN A 68 -1.12 -12.98 -5.95
CA GLN A 68 -0.72 -11.94 -5.01
C GLN A 68 -1.32 -12.22 -3.63
N ILE A 69 -0.47 -12.25 -2.61
CA ILE A 69 -0.82 -12.45 -1.21
C ILE A 69 -0.52 -11.15 -0.47
N GLN A 70 -1.58 -10.40 -0.17
CA GLN A 70 -1.49 -9.10 0.49
C GLN A 70 -1.68 -9.22 2.00
N TRP A 71 -0.80 -8.60 2.76
CA TRP A 71 -0.88 -8.48 4.21
C TRP A 71 -0.94 -7.01 4.59
N ASN A 72 -2.12 -6.48 4.88
CA ASN A 72 -2.27 -5.12 5.41
C ASN A 72 -2.69 -5.23 6.87
N CYS A 73 -1.73 -5.01 7.78
CA CYS A 73 -1.90 -5.32 9.18
C CYS A 73 -1.72 -4.09 10.06
N ASN A 74 -2.74 -3.80 10.86
CA ASN A 74 -2.62 -2.87 11.96
C ASN A 74 -2.21 -3.66 13.21
N LEU A 75 -0.95 -3.51 13.62
CA LEU A 75 -0.35 -4.19 14.76
C LEU A 75 -0.69 -3.53 16.11
N ASP A 76 -1.50 -2.47 16.12
CA ASP A 76 -2.13 -1.95 17.33
C ASP A 76 -3.38 -2.75 17.72
N LEU A 77 -3.94 -3.52 16.78
CA LEU A 77 -5.08 -4.41 16.99
C LEU A 77 -4.62 -5.84 17.34
N SER A 78 -5.59 -6.74 17.49
CA SER A 78 -5.30 -8.15 17.73
C SER A 78 -4.54 -8.75 16.54
N GLU A 79 -3.60 -9.62 16.84
CA GLU A 79 -2.84 -10.37 15.83
C GLU A 79 -3.77 -11.17 14.90
N SER A 80 -4.92 -11.63 15.43
CA SER A 80 -5.95 -12.36 14.68
C SER A 80 -6.52 -11.59 13.50
N ASP A 81 -6.46 -10.26 13.53
CA ASP A 81 -7.08 -9.39 12.52
C ASP A 81 -6.13 -9.17 11.32
N CYS A 82 -4.86 -9.52 11.48
CA CYS A 82 -3.87 -9.56 10.42
C CYS A 82 -4.03 -10.85 9.61
N VAL A 83 -4.86 -10.80 8.57
CA VAL A 83 -5.19 -11.94 7.69
C VAL A 83 -4.73 -11.71 6.25
N PRO A 84 -4.38 -12.76 5.49
CA PRO A 84 -3.96 -12.63 4.11
C PRO A 84 -5.16 -12.36 3.19
N LYS A 85 -4.96 -11.51 2.19
CA LYS A 85 -5.89 -11.34 1.07
C LYS A 85 -5.26 -11.87 -0.22
N TYR A 86 -5.94 -12.83 -0.86
CA TYR A 86 -5.51 -13.43 -2.12
C TYR A 86 -6.10 -12.68 -3.30
N ILE A 87 -5.27 -12.33 -4.28
CA ILE A 87 -5.66 -11.67 -5.54
C ILE A 87 -4.99 -12.41 -6.68
N PHE A 88 -5.74 -12.67 -7.75
CA PHE A 88 -5.25 -13.37 -8.94
C PHE A 88 -5.23 -12.44 -10.13
N ARG A 89 -4.13 -12.42 -10.87
CA ARG A 89 -3.99 -11.59 -12.08
C ARG A 89 -3.29 -12.37 -13.18
N ARG A 90 -3.74 -12.19 -14.42
CA ARG A 90 -2.99 -12.64 -15.59
C ARG A 90 -1.93 -11.58 -15.93
N LEU A 91 -0.67 -11.98 -16.07
CA LEU A 91 0.45 -11.09 -16.38
C LEU A 91 0.83 -11.06 -17.86
N ASP A 92 0.56 -12.15 -18.60
CA ASP A 92 0.80 -12.18 -20.04
C ASP A 92 -0.36 -11.51 -20.80
N SER A 93 -0.04 -10.73 -21.83
CA SER A 93 -1.07 -10.19 -22.73
C SER A 93 -1.47 -11.27 -23.75
N SER A 94 -2.76 -11.59 -23.78
CA SER A 94 -3.38 -12.49 -24.75
C SER A 94 -3.41 -11.95 -26.18
N ASP A 95 -3.16 -10.65 -26.35
CA ASP A 95 -3.49 -9.91 -27.57
C ASP A 95 -2.37 -9.93 -28.61
N TYR A 96 -1.21 -10.46 -28.24
CA TYR A 96 -0.07 -10.58 -29.15
C TYR A 96 -0.34 -11.65 -30.22
N LYS A 97 -0.37 -11.21 -31.49
CA LYS A 97 -0.62 -12.09 -32.66
C LYS A 97 0.44 -13.19 -32.86
N ILE A 98 1.68 -12.97 -32.41
CA ILE A 98 2.84 -13.82 -32.71
C ILE A 98 3.18 -14.79 -31.57
N SER A 99 2.93 -14.39 -30.31
CA SER A 99 3.23 -15.20 -29.13
C SER A 99 2.04 -15.20 -28.19
N LYS A 100 1.04 -16.01 -28.51
CA LYS A 100 -0.08 -16.28 -27.61
C LYS A 100 0.38 -17.25 -26.52
N GLY A 101 0.44 -16.77 -25.29
CA GLY A 101 0.72 -17.59 -24.11
C GLY A 101 2.19 -17.81 -23.79
N TYR A 102 2.46 -18.85 -22.97
CA TYR A 102 3.77 -19.13 -22.37
C TYR A 102 4.27 -20.53 -22.74
N ASN A 103 5.48 -20.60 -23.30
CA ASN A 103 6.16 -21.86 -23.61
C ASN A 103 7.66 -21.76 -23.38
N PHE A 104 8.30 -22.90 -23.10
CA PHE A 104 9.76 -22.99 -23.00
C PHE A 104 10.26 -24.31 -23.60
N ARG A 105 11.53 -24.33 -23.99
CA ARG A 105 12.20 -25.52 -24.51
C ARG A 105 13.31 -25.96 -23.58
N TYR A 106 13.40 -27.26 -23.33
CA TYR A 106 14.50 -27.88 -22.59
C TYR A 106 14.87 -29.19 -23.27
N ALA A 107 16.11 -29.66 -23.08
CA ALA A 107 16.58 -30.89 -23.70
C ALA A 107 17.12 -31.85 -22.64
N LYS A 108 16.84 -33.15 -22.83
CA LYS A 108 17.50 -34.23 -22.10
C LYS A 108 18.60 -34.79 -22.98
N TYR A 109 19.85 -34.66 -22.54
CA TYR A 109 21.03 -35.13 -23.24
C TYR A 109 21.39 -36.53 -22.75
N TYR A 110 21.79 -37.42 -23.67
CA TYR A 110 22.22 -38.77 -23.35
C TYR A 110 23.27 -39.24 -24.36
N LYS A 111 24.07 -40.23 -23.98
CA LYS A 111 25.13 -40.79 -24.83
C LYS A 111 24.80 -42.26 -25.10
N GLU A 112 24.90 -42.67 -26.36
CA GLU A 112 24.71 -44.05 -26.77
C GLU A 112 25.81 -44.42 -27.77
N ASN A 113 26.57 -45.50 -27.49
CA ASN A 113 27.71 -45.96 -28.29
C ASN A 113 28.72 -44.85 -28.63
N ASP A 114 29.19 -44.12 -27.62
CA ASP A 114 30.10 -42.97 -27.73
C ASP A 114 29.61 -41.77 -28.59
N LYS A 115 28.35 -41.79 -29.02
CA LYS A 115 27.71 -40.69 -29.75
C LYS A 115 26.71 -39.95 -28.87
N GLU A 116 26.72 -38.63 -28.96
CA GLU A 116 25.84 -37.77 -28.18
C GLU A 116 24.48 -37.57 -28.88
N TYR A 117 23.42 -37.72 -28.10
CA TYR A 117 22.03 -37.55 -28.52
C TYR A 117 21.30 -36.60 -27.57
N ARG A 118 20.20 -36.02 -28.05
CA ARG A 118 19.29 -35.23 -27.21
C ARG A 118 17.83 -35.41 -27.61
N THR A 119 16.96 -35.43 -26.63
CA THR A 119 15.52 -35.27 -26.82
C THR A 119 15.14 -33.84 -26.44
N LEU A 120 14.72 -33.05 -27.42
CA LEU A 120 14.27 -31.67 -27.22
C LEU A 120 12.77 -31.65 -26.93
N PHE A 121 12.38 -31.06 -25.80
CA PHE A 121 11.00 -30.87 -25.40
C PHE A 121 10.60 -29.40 -25.60
N LYS A 122 9.40 -29.18 -26.14
CA LYS A 122 8.72 -27.88 -26.11
C LYS A 122 7.51 -28.02 -25.19
N ALA A 123 7.55 -27.37 -24.04
CA ALA A 123 6.49 -27.43 -23.03
C ALA A 123 5.64 -26.16 -23.09
N PHE A 124 4.33 -26.35 -23.02
CA PHE A 124 3.32 -25.30 -22.85
C PHE A 124 2.68 -25.51 -21.48
N GLY A 125 2.38 -24.42 -20.78
CA GLY A 125 1.77 -24.51 -19.47
C GLY A 125 1.58 -23.17 -18.80
N ILE A 126 0.96 -23.21 -17.63
CA ILE A 126 0.66 -22.03 -16.83
C ILE A 126 1.78 -21.85 -15.81
N LYS A 127 2.43 -20.69 -15.85
CA LYS A 127 3.43 -20.30 -14.86
C LYS A 127 2.75 -19.48 -13.77
N PHE A 128 2.76 -20.00 -12.54
CA PHE A 128 2.30 -19.25 -11.37
C PHE A 128 3.47 -18.48 -10.75
N ILE A 129 3.30 -17.18 -10.56
CA ILE A 129 4.22 -16.31 -9.84
C ILE A 129 3.57 -15.95 -8.51
N LEU A 130 4.15 -16.39 -7.41
CA LEU A 130 3.67 -16.01 -6.08
C LEU A 130 4.34 -14.70 -5.68
N SER A 131 3.52 -13.67 -5.47
CA SER A 131 3.95 -12.33 -5.08
C SER A 131 3.42 -12.03 -3.68
N VAL A 132 4.30 -11.73 -2.73
CA VAL A 132 3.90 -11.40 -1.36
C VAL A 132 4.20 -9.95 -1.12
N THR A 133 3.17 -9.21 -0.78
CA THR A 133 3.26 -7.78 -0.47
C THR A 133 2.63 -7.55 0.89
N GLY A 134 3.26 -6.74 1.72
CA GLY A 134 2.68 -6.41 3.01
C GLY A 134 3.04 -5.00 3.46
N GLU A 135 2.12 -4.41 4.21
CA GLU A 135 2.27 -3.17 4.94
C GLU A 135 1.82 -3.44 6.37
N ALA A 136 2.67 -3.10 7.33
CA ALA A 136 2.39 -3.25 8.75
C ALA A 136 2.56 -1.89 9.42
N GLY A 137 1.52 -1.46 10.13
CA GLY A 137 1.53 -0.24 10.91
C GLY A 137 1.46 -0.57 12.40
N LYS A 138 2.26 0.13 13.20
CA LYS A 138 2.15 0.12 14.66
C LYS A 138 2.29 1.55 15.15
N PHE A 139 1.51 1.92 16.17
CA PHE A 139 1.58 3.21 16.79
C PHE A 139 3.00 3.47 17.29
N ASN A 140 3.53 4.63 16.88
CA ASN A 140 4.81 5.10 17.35
C ASN A 140 4.75 6.60 17.67
N LEU A 141 5.40 7.00 18.76
CA LEU A 141 5.30 8.35 19.30
C LEU A 141 6.02 9.37 18.43
N GLU A 142 7.16 9.02 17.83
CA GLU A 142 7.94 9.96 17.00
C GLU A 142 7.17 10.45 15.76
N PRO A 143 6.61 9.60 14.88
CA PRO A 143 5.82 10.06 13.73
C PRO A 143 4.53 10.76 14.16
N PHE A 144 3.96 10.39 15.30
CA PHE A 144 2.80 11.08 15.86
C PHE A 144 3.12 12.55 16.19
N LEU A 145 4.20 12.81 16.92
CA LEU A 145 4.59 14.18 17.29
C LEU A 145 4.93 15.04 16.06
N ILE A 146 5.60 14.47 15.06
CA ILE A 146 5.91 15.16 13.79
C ILE A 146 4.63 15.56 13.06
N ASN A 147 3.64 14.66 12.99
CA ASN A 147 2.35 14.93 12.34
C ASN A 147 1.53 15.99 13.09
N VAL A 148 1.51 15.94 14.43
CA VAL A 148 0.85 16.97 15.26
C VAL A 148 1.52 18.34 15.07
N GLY A 149 2.85 18.40 15.13
CA GLY A 149 3.60 19.63 14.90
C GLY A 149 3.35 20.22 13.50
N SER A 150 3.36 19.37 12.48
CA SER A 150 3.06 19.76 11.10
C SER A 150 1.62 20.29 10.95
N GLY A 151 0.65 19.63 11.59
CA GLY A 151 -0.75 20.08 11.60
C GLY A 151 -0.93 21.45 12.25
N LEU A 152 -0.28 21.70 13.39
CA LEU A 152 -0.31 23.00 14.07
C LEU A 152 0.34 24.11 13.22
N ALA A 153 1.43 23.81 12.53
CA ALA A 153 2.07 24.76 11.62
C ALA A 153 1.14 25.19 10.47
N ILE A 154 0.37 24.26 9.91
CA ILE A 154 -0.61 24.55 8.84
C ILE A 154 -1.75 25.45 9.35
N LEU A 155 -2.20 25.29 10.60
CA LEU A 155 -3.19 26.18 11.20
C LEU A 155 -2.68 27.63 11.31
N GLY A 156 -1.38 27.81 11.57
CA GLY A 156 -0.75 29.13 11.52
C GLY A 156 -0.86 29.78 10.14
N MET A 157 -0.66 29.02 9.07
CA MET A 157 -0.78 29.52 7.69
C MET A 157 -2.20 29.99 7.34
N ALA A 158 -3.23 29.37 7.92
CA ALA A 158 -4.62 29.78 7.70
C ALA A 158 -4.86 31.24 8.12
N THR A 159 -4.23 31.70 9.21
CA THR A 159 -4.36 33.09 9.66
C THR A 159 -3.79 34.10 8.66
N VAL A 160 -2.65 33.77 8.05
CA VAL A 160 -2.02 34.59 7.00
C VAL A 160 -2.92 34.69 5.77
N ILE A 161 -3.53 33.57 5.36
CA ILE A 161 -4.46 33.55 4.23
C ILE A 161 -5.72 34.37 4.56
N CYS A 162 -6.29 34.19 5.75
CA CYS A 162 -7.42 34.98 6.23
C CYS A 162 -7.10 36.49 6.21
N ASP A 163 -5.90 36.86 6.64
CA ASP A 163 -5.42 38.24 6.60
C ASP A 163 -5.34 38.80 5.17
N ILE A 164 -4.81 38.03 4.22
CA ILE A 164 -4.77 38.43 2.81
C ILE A 164 -6.18 38.66 2.28
N VAL A 165 -7.12 37.76 2.59
CA VAL A 165 -8.52 37.88 2.18
C VAL A 165 -9.17 39.14 2.76
N VAL A 166 -9.04 39.36 4.07
CA VAL A 166 -9.64 40.52 4.77
C VAL A 166 -9.06 41.85 4.30
N LEU A 167 -7.75 41.93 4.09
CA LEU A 167 -7.09 43.20 3.79
C LEU A 167 -7.11 43.57 2.30
N TYR A 168 -7.29 42.61 1.39
CA TYR A 168 -7.19 42.89 -0.06
C TYR A 168 -8.49 42.65 -0.82
N PHE A 169 -9.30 41.65 -0.46
CA PHE A 169 -10.45 41.21 -1.25
C PHE A 169 -11.81 41.68 -0.72
N LEU A 170 -11.94 41.96 0.58
CA LEU A 170 -13.20 42.41 1.17
C LEU A 170 -13.53 43.89 0.86
N LYS A 171 -14.81 44.18 0.63
CA LYS A 171 -15.29 45.56 0.33
C LYS A 171 -14.97 46.55 1.44
N ALA A 172 -15.01 46.10 2.70
CA ALA A 172 -14.68 46.92 3.88
C ALA A 172 -13.19 46.91 4.24
N ARG A 173 -12.28 46.60 3.31
CA ARG A 173 -10.83 46.47 3.55
C ARG A 173 -10.18 47.67 4.26
N ASN A 174 -10.62 48.90 3.98
CA ASN A 174 -10.03 50.10 4.57
C ASN A 174 -10.29 50.14 6.09
N LEU A 175 -11.52 49.83 6.51
CA LEU A 175 -11.89 49.71 7.93
C LEU A 175 -11.03 48.67 8.66
N TYR A 176 -10.80 47.51 8.05
CA TYR A 176 -9.97 46.46 8.65
C TYR A 176 -8.48 46.84 8.69
N LYS A 177 -7.96 47.56 7.69
CA LYS A 177 -6.59 48.08 7.69
C LYS A 177 -6.36 49.09 8.80
N ASP A 178 -7.29 50.01 8.99
CA ASP A 178 -7.18 51.07 10.02
C ASP A 178 -7.25 50.50 11.45
N LYS A 179 -7.92 49.35 11.64
CA LYS A 179 -7.97 48.65 12.93
C LYS A 179 -6.78 47.71 13.16
N LYS A 180 -6.15 47.21 12.10
CA LYS A 180 -5.00 46.29 12.20
C LYS A 180 -3.67 47.02 12.29
N TYR A 181 -3.49 48.10 11.53
CA TYR A 181 -2.23 48.82 11.43
C TYR A 181 -2.33 50.18 12.12
N LEU A 182 -1.43 50.44 13.06
CA LEU A 182 -1.17 51.77 13.59
C LEU A 182 0.03 52.35 12.84
N GLN A 183 -0.18 53.47 12.14
CA GLN A 183 0.91 54.19 11.48
C GLN A 183 1.60 55.09 12.50
N VAL A 184 2.91 54.89 12.70
CA VAL A 184 3.74 55.70 13.59
C VAL A 184 4.80 56.40 12.74
N VAL A 185 4.91 57.72 12.87
CA VAL A 185 5.99 58.50 12.26
C VAL A 185 7.19 58.45 13.20
N GLY A 186 8.41 58.38 12.68
CA GLY A 186 9.62 58.00 13.43
C GLY A 186 9.93 58.78 14.71
N ASP A 187 9.41 60.01 14.86
CA ASP A 187 9.57 60.81 16.09
C ASP A 187 8.54 60.44 17.19
N ASP A 188 7.40 59.83 16.84
CA ASP A 188 6.34 59.45 17.78
C ASP A 188 6.52 58.01 18.33
N ALA A 189 7.31 57.18 17.66
CA ALA A 189 7.64 55.82 18.11
C ALA A 189 8.49 55.81 19.39
N TYR A 190 9.34 56.82 19.58
CA TYR A 190 10.10 57.01 20.83
C TYR A 190 9.23 57.61 21.94
N LYS A 191 8.28 58.51 21.63
CA LYS A 191 7.37 59.09 22.63
C LYS A 191 6.42 58.07 23.24
N GLN A 192 5.89 57.12 22.45
CA GLN A 192 5.07 56.03 23.01
C GLN A 192 5.85 55.09 23.93
N LEU A 193 7.15 54.89 23.69
CA LEU A 193 8.02 54.15 24.60
C LEU A 193 8.32 54.95 25.87
N ASP A 194 8.48 56.27 25.77
CA ASP A 194 8.69 57.14 26.92
C ASP A 194 7.41 57.27 27.77
N ASP A 195 6.23 57.42 27.17
CA ASP A 195 4.93 57.47 27.88
C ASP A 195 4.64 56.14 28.61
N GLN A 196 4.93 54.98 28.00
CA GLN A 196 4.81 53.67 28.68
C GLN A 196 5.80 53.49 29.83
N ASN A 197 7.04 53.98 29.69
CA ASN A 197 8.05 53.91 30.76
C ASN A 197 7.79 54.91 31.91
N GLU A 198 7.04 55.98 31.66
CA GLU A 198 6.60 56.93 32.71
C GLU A 198 5.39 56.41 33.49
N GLU A 199 4.44 55.71 32.84
CA GLU A 199 3.31 55.06 33.53
C GLU A 199 3.78 53.94 34.49
N ASP A 200 4.75 53.10 34.09
CA ASP A 200 5.32 52.01 34.93
C ASP A 200 6.16 52.51 36.13
N LYS A 201 6.55 53.80 36.16
CA LYS A 201 7.25 54.42 37.30
C LYS A 201 6.31 55.11 38.30
N SER A 202 5.02 55.15 37.99
CA SER A 202 3.99 55.83 38.79
C SER A 202 3.14 54.88 39.65
N GLU A 203 3.45 53.59 39.65
CA GLU A 203 2.90 52.55 40.56
C GLU A 203 3.88 52.18 41.69
#